data_AF-A0A7Y9GBH4-F1
#
_entry.id   AF-A0A7Y9GBH4-F1
#
_cell.length_a   1.000
_cell.length_b   1.000
_cell.length_c   1.000
_cell.angle_alpha   90.00
_cell.angle_beta   90.00
_cell.angle_gamma   90.00
#
_symmetry.space_group_name_H-M   'P 1'
#
loop_
_entity.id
_entity.type
_entity.pdbx_description
1 polymer ?
#
loop_
_entity_poly.entity_id
_entity_poly.type
_entity_poly.pdbx_seq_one_letter_code
_entity_poly.pdbx_strand_id
1 'polypeptide(L)'
;MNQTPPLPSRAPRAPRAARSAAWRRGADPPIIDLAVLDARLNESLDVLRDTYAPALGTGGGWYHELARPEPGTTATALGLMAFAEAGRAFEHFDDGLELLAARQTRSDDPLRDGGWATRTSLGMPVVEATGWIARFLARARCDLREDAPDLERAYRWLLYNQNPDGGWGSLRGCPSRVWLTCLALRALSQLNPYDPAVDRGVEWLTADRTAHRPAWGPTPASRPTVTHTAFALVTLAEARPDLRTERLLDAYDWLLEHLDPDDDHTWIETYGVSPRTVSERGAGPEPVWRLALWHYGLPIALTALLRDPRGPHGPTVARAFRTLVRGEVADPRWNGYPGSGRTSLWTLWWRLETLVALSRIPLAGNADVLHWLPDAMVVQRAHARERPLADLLPHRRIVDPIGLAQRHWAAFLLSLVCAGSALGVAAGVWGWKDFWLSVILPIVLTSIDESVKRRRAQRAPP
;
A
#
# COMPACT_ATOMS: atom_id res chain seq x y z
N MET A 1 39.78 -20.23 -29.52
CA MET A 1 38.53 -20.69 -30.18
C MET A 1 37.45 -20.69 -29.10
N ASN A 2 36.89 -19.53 -28.71
CA ASN A 2 35.77 -18.83 -29.35
C ASN A 2 34.74 -19.77 -29.98
N GLN A 3 33.66 -20.09 -29.25
CA GLN A 3 32.29 -20.17 -29.79
C GLN A 3 31.29 -19.84 -28.67
N THR A 4 30.90 -18.57 -28.64
CA THR A 4 29.74 -18.06 -27.91
C THR A 4 28.47 -18.54 -28.65
N PRO A 5 27.45 -19.10 -27.99
CA PRO A 5 26.20 -19.44 -28.65
C PRO A 5 25.48 -18.16 -29.15
N PRO A 6 24.77 -18.20 -30.29
CA PRO A 6 24.09 -17.03 -30.83
C PRO A 6 22.93 -16.60 -29.92
N LEU A 7 22.79 -15.28 -29.75
CA LEU A 7 21.64 -14.68 -29.07
C LEU A 7 20.33 -15.04 -29.80
N PRO A 8 19.25 -15.39 -29.08
CA PRO A 8 17.94 -15.56 -29.70
C PRO A 8 17.47 -14.23 -30.30
N SER A 9 16.82 -14.31 -31.46
CA SER A 9 16.33 -13.16 -32.22
C SER A 9 15.38 -12.30 -31.38
N ARG A 10 15.42 -10.98 -31.63
CA ARG A 10 14.51 -9.98 -31.04
C ARG A 10 13.06 -10.46 -31.16
N ALA A 11 12.42 -10.71 -30.01
CA ALA A 11 10.97 -10.83 -29.97
C ALA A 11 10.35 -9.55 -30.56
N PRO A 12 9.36 -9.64 -31.45
CA PRO A 12 8.69 -8.46 -31.99
C PRO A 12 8.11 -7.63 -30.85
N ARG A 13 8.31 -6.31 -30.89
CA ARG A 13 7.67 -5.38 -29.96
C ARG A 13 6.17 -5.68 -29.97
N ALA A 14 5.65 -6.13 -28.82
CA ALA A 14 4.21 -6.24 -28.63
C ALA A 14 3.60 -4.86 -28.91
N PRO A 15 2.54 -4.77 -29.73
CA PRO A 15 1.84 -3.51 -29.92
C PRO A 15 1.38 -3.03 -28.55
N ARG A 16 1.59 -1.73 -28.28
CA ARG A 16 1.08 -1.00 -27.11
C ARG A 16 -0.37 -1.45 -26.89
N ALA A 17 -0.60 -2.26 -25.86
CA ALA A 17 -1.92 -2.79 -25.59
C ALA A 17 -2.86 -1.59 -25.43
N ALA A 18 -3.85 -1.50 -26.32
CA ALA A 18 -4.92 -0.54 -26.19
C ALA A 18 -5.49 -0.70 -24.77
N ARG A 19 -5.43 0.37 -23.98
CA ARG A 19 -6.04 0.46 -22.65
C ARG A 19 -7.56 0.36 -22.81
N SER A 20 -8.08 -0.84 -23.02
CA SER A 20 -9.50 -1.13 -22.87
C SER A 20 -9.71 -1.63 -21.44
N ALA A 21 -10.03 -0.68 -20.56
CA ALA A 21 -10.64 -1.00 -19.27
C ALA A 21 -12.01 -1.64 -19.55
N ALA A 22 -12.01 -2.96 -19.75
CA ALA A 22 -13.20 -3.78 -19.65
C ALA A 22 -13.63 -3.76 -18.19
N TRP A 23 -14.45 -2.78 -17.82
CA TRP A 23 -15.25 -2.82 -16.61
C TRP A 23 -16.10 -4.09 -16.66
N ARG A 24 -15.62 -5.17 -16.05
CA ARG A 24 -16.39 -6.40 -15.88
C ARG A 24 -17.62 -6.04 -15.06
N ARG A 25 -18.82 -6.36 -15.57
CA ARG A 25 -20.05 -6.37 -14.79
C ARG A 25 -19.82 -7.31 -13.60
N GLY A 26 -19.79 -6.77 -12.38
CA GLY A 26 -19.59 -7.53 -11.14
C GLY A 26 -18.34 -7.18 -10.33
N ALA A 27 -17.49 -6.25 -10.76
CA ALA A 27 -16.43 -5.73 -9.89
C ALA A 27 -17.02 -4.75 -8.87
N ASP A 28 -16.87 -5.02 -7.58
CA ASP A 28 -17.24 -4.10 -6.50
C ASP A 28 -16.63 -2.72 -6.73
N PRO A 29 -17.39 -1.64 -6.48
CA PRO A 29 -16.92 -0.28 -6.74
C PRO A 29 -15.60 -0.01 -5.99
N PRO A 30 -14.67 0.76 -6.59
CA PRO A 30 -13.39 1.09 -5.97
C PRO A 30 -13.60 2.14 -4.87
N ILE A 31 -13.98 1.67 -3.68
CA ILE A 31 -14.31 2.48 -2.51
C ILE A 31 -13.28 2.24 -1.40
N ILE A 32 -12.92 3.31 -0.69
CA ILE A 32 -12.25 3.26 0.60
C ILE A 32 -13.28 3.73 1.64
N ASP A 33 -13.64 2.84 2.54
CA ASP A 33 -14.51 3.16 3.67
C ASP A 33 -13.64 3.63 4.84
N LEU A 34 -13.79 4.90 5.22
CA LEU A 34 -13.01 5.51 6.29
C LEU A 34 -13.36 4.97 7.68
N ALA A 35 -14.59 4.48 7.90
CA ALA A 35 -14.95 3.83 9.16
C ALA A 35 -14.25 2.47 9.27
N VAL A 36 -14.16 1.72 8.18
CA VAL A 36 -13.38 0.47 8.13
C VAL A 36 -11.90 0.75 8.36
N LEU A 37 -11.36 1.79 7.73
CA LEU A 37 -9.97 2.20 7.93
C LEU A 37 -9.67 2.49 9.40
N ASP A 38 -10.47 3.34 10.05
CA ASP A 38 -10.27 3.73 11.44
C ASP A 38 -10.39 2.52 12.38
N ALA A 39 -11.40 1.66 12.16
CA ALA A 39 -11.55 0.42 12.92
C ALA A 39 -10.32 -0.49 12.81
N ARG A 40 -9.80 -0.72 11.59
CA ARG A 40 -8.62 -1.57 11.37
C ARG A 40 -7.33 -0.95 11.93
N LEU A 41 -7.23 0.38 11.95
CA LEU A 41 -6.11 1.09 12.57
C LEU A 41 -6.15 0.90 14.09
N ASN A 42 -7.30 1.12 14.73
CA ASN A 42 -7.45 0.96 16.17
C ASN A 42 -7.19 -0.49 16.60
N GLU A 43 -7.74 -1.49 15.91
CA GLU A 43 -7.45 -2.91 16.18
C GLU A 43 -5.94 -3.23 16.13
N SER A 44 -5.23 -2.67 15.15
CA SER A 44 -3.80 -2.89 15.00
C SER A 44 -3.00 -2.28 16.15
N LEU A 45 -3.44 -1.14 16.68
CA LEU A 45 -2.85 -0.49 17.85
C LEU A 45 -3.21 -1.22 19.15
N ASP A 46 -4.42 -1.76 19.26
CA ASP A 46 -4.84 -2.57 20.40
C ASP A 46 -4.01 -3.85 20.50
N VAL A 47 -3.71 -4.51 19.37
CA VAL A 47 -2.77 -5.65 19.34
C VAL A 47 -1.38 -5.25 19.85
N LEU A 48 -0.86 -4.07 19.49
CA LEU A 48 0.40 -3.59 20.07
C LEU A 48 0.26 -3.35 21.57
N ARG A 49 -0.80 -2.68 22.02
CA ARG A 49 -1.03 -2.41 23.45
C ARG A 49 -1.11 -3.71 24.27
N ASP A 50 -1.83 -4.71 23.77
CA ASP A 50 -2.07 -5.99 24.46
C ASP A 50 -0.86 -6.93 24.48
N THR A 51 0.13 -6.66 23.64
CA THR A 51 1.38 -7.45 23.51
C THR A 51 2.60 -6.75 24.07
N TYR A 52 2.42 -5.57 24.67
CA TYR A 52 3.51 -4.89 25.37
C TYR A 52 4.07 -5.78 26.49
N ALA A 53 5.40 -5.90 26.53
CA ALA A 53 6.11 -6.67 27.54
C ALA A 53 7.01 -5.75 28.39
N PRO A 54 6.81 -5.69 29.72
CA PRO A 54 7.72 -4.98 30.60
C PRO A 54 9.07 -5.72 30.71
N ALA A 55 10.17 -4.96 30.81
CA ALA A 55 11.51 -5.47 31.08
C ALA A 55 12.00 -4.98 32.45
N LEU A 56 11.99 -5.87 33.44
CA LEU A 56 12.33 -5.55 34.84
C LEU A 56 13.63 -4.72 34.95
N GLY A 57 13.49 -3.46 35.36
CA GLY A 57 14.60 -2.54 35.64
C GLY A 57 15.25 -1.89 34.40
N THR A 58 14.71 -2.07 33.20
CA THR A 58 15.26 -1.47 31.96
C THR A 58 14.15 -1.02 30.99
N GLY A 59 13.01 -0.57 31.50
CA GLY A 59 11.86 -0.15 30.68
C GLY A 59 11.01 -1.29 30.13
N GLY A 60 10.65 -1.26 28.84
CA GLY A 60 9.84 -2.32 28.20
C GLY A 60 9.63 -2.14 26.70
N GLY A 61 8.81 -3.01 26.09
CA GLY A 61 8.40 -2.86 24.68
C GLY A 61 8.02 -4.18 24.01
N TRP A 62 8.47 -4.36 22.76
CA TRP A 62 8.09 -5.51 21.94
C TRP A 62 9.29 -6.25 21.39
N TYR A 63 9.08 -7.52 21.03
CA TYR A 63 9.95 -8.24 20.11
C TYR A 63 9.23 -8.44 18.77
N HIS A 64 9.97 -8.76 17.70
CA HIS A 64 9.36 -8.90 16.37
C HIS A 64 8.39 -10.09 16.27
N GLU A 65 8.54 -11.09 17.13
CA GLU A 65 7.51 -12.07 17.46
C GLU A 65 6.75 -11.52 18.68
N LEU A 66 5.54 -10.99 18.48
CA LEU A 66 4.83 -10.19 19.49
C LEU A 66 4.49 -10.97 20.77
N ALA A 67 4.46 -12.30 20.70
CA ALA A 67 4.22 -13.16 21.86
C ALA A 67 5.46 -13.34 22.76
N ARG A 68 6.66 -12.91 22.33
CA ARG A 68 7.87 -13.08 23.14
C ARG A 68 7.99 -11.99 24.22
N PRO A 69 8.31 -12.36 25.47
CA PRO A 69 8.35 -11.42 26.59
C PRO A 69 9.61 -10.55 26.64
N GLU A 70 10.63 -10.83 25.82
CA GLU A 70 11.91 -10.14 25.86
C GLU A 70 11.99 -9.02 24.79
N PRO A 71 11.76 -7.76 25.16
CA PRO A 71 11.71 -6.67 24.18
C PRO A 71 13.05 -6.44 23.47
N GLY A 72 12.97 -6.10 22.18
CA GLY A 72 14.07 -5.75 21.30
C GLY A 72 13.96 -4.29 20.86
N THR A 73 15.10 -3.65 20.61
CA THR A 73 15.18 -2.19 20.31
C THR A 73 14.40 -1.79 19.06
N THR A 74 14.60 -2.49 17.94
CA THR A 74 13.91 -2.18 16.67
C THR A 74 12.39 -2.32 16.83
N ALA A 75 11.96 -3.39 17.49
CA ALA A 75 10.55 -3.67 17.67
C ALA A 75 9.87 -2.66 18.62
N THR A 76 10.56 -2.30 19.71
CA THR A 76 10.13 -1.21 20.59
C THR A 76 9.95 0.10 19.83
N ALA A 77 10.96 0.53 19.05
CA ALA A 77 10.88 1.78 18.30
C ALA A 77 9.72 1.80 17.29
N LEU A 78 9.46 0.69 16.58
CA LEU A 78 8.33 0.59 15.66
C LEU A 78 6.97 0.67 16.38
N GLY A 79 6.83 -0.02 17.52
CA GLY A 79 5.61 0.05 18.32
C GLY A 79 5.32 1.47 18.80
N LEU A 80 6.33 2.14 19.38
CA LEU A 80 6.21 3.54 19.80
C LEU A 80 5.94 4.49 18.63
N MET A 81 6.61 4.28 17.49
CA MET A 81 6.37 5.07 16.27
C MET A 81 4.93 4.91 15.79
N ALA A 82 4.33 3.73 15.89
CA ALA A 82 2.94 3.50 15.47
C ALA A 82 1.95 4.36 16.26
N PHE A 83 2.10 4.42 17.60
CA PHE A 83 1.25 5.27 18.45
C PHE A 83 1.48 6.77 18.16
N ALA A 84 2.74 7.20 18.05
CA ALA A 84 3.08 8.58 17.72
C ALA A 84 2.50 9.02 16.36
N GLU A 85 2.63 8.17 15.34
CA GLU A 85 2.12 8.42 13.99
C GLU A 85 0.60 8.28 13.90
N ALA A 86 -0.04 7.50 14.77
CA ALA A 86 -1.50 7.47 14.85
C ALA A 86 -2.09 8.65 15.67
N GLY A 87 -1.24 9.45 16.33
CA GLY A 87 -1.69 10.49 17.26
C GLY A 87 -2.46 9.88 18.44
N ARG A 88 -2.03 8.72 18.92
CA ARG A 88 -2.63 8.02 20.07
C ARG A 88 -1.63 8.00 21.21
N ALA A 89 -2.12 8.26 22.43
CA ALA A 89 -1.31 8.09 23.62
C ALA A 89 -1.01 6.60 23.86
N PHE A 90 0.13 6.34 24.48
CA PHE A 90 0.53 5.01 24.92
C PHE A 90 1.11 5.09 26.32
N GLU A 91 0.61 4.23 27.20
CA GLU A 91 0.84 4.28 28.65
C GLU A 91 2.30 4.02 29.02
N HIS A 92 2.98 3.18 28.23
CA HIS A 92 4.36 2.75 28.44
C HIS A 92 5.34 3.40 27.45
N PHE A 93 5.03 4.60 26.96
CA PHE A 93 5.88 5.30 26.00
C PHE A 93 7.28 5.57 26.58
N ASP A 94 7.32 6.05 27.83
CA ASP A 94 8.56 6.40 28.52
C ASP A 94 9.40 5.15 28.86
N ASP A 95 8.76 4.05 29.29
CA ASP A 95 9.42 2.75 29.49
C ASP A 95 10.11 2.25 28.20
N GLY A 96 9.45 2.47 27.05
CA GLY A 96 10.02 2.15 25.76
C GLY A 96 11.23 3.02 25.39
N LEU A 97 11.19 4.32 25.70
CA LEU A 97 12.33 5.23 25.51
C LEU A 97 13.51 4.85 26.40
N GLU A 98 13.26 4.51 27.66
CA GLU A 98 14.29 4.08 28.61
C GLU A 98 15.04 2.85 28.07
N LEU A 99 14.31 1.85 27.54
CA LEU A 99 14.91 0.67 26.93
C LEU A 99 15.81 1.01 25.74
N LEU A 100 15.39 1.95 24.90
CA LEU A 100 16.18 2.39 23.75
C LEU A 100 17.43 3.16 24.20
N ALA A 101 17.32 4.03 25.20
CA ALA A 101 18.42 4.82 25.73
C ALA A 101 19.47 3.93 26.40
N ALA A 102 19.02 2.96 27.21
CA ALA A 102 19.89 2.00 27.87
C ALA A 102 20.68 1.11 26.89
N ARG A 103 20.18 0.93 25.66
CA ARG A 103 20.79 0.07 24.63
C ARG A 103 21.51 0.82 23.52
N GLN A 104 21.60 2.14 23.59
CA GLN A 104 22.40 2.91 22.65
C GLN A 104 23.89 2.67 22.92
N THR A 105 24.63 2.21 21.91
CA THR A 105 26.06 1.89 22.06
C THR A 105 26.87 3.14 22.41
N ARG A 106 27.75 3.04 23.41
CA ARG A 106 28.77 4.04 23.76
C ARG A 106 30.14 3.49 23.41
N SER A 107 30.89 4.19 22.56
CA SER A 107 32.20 3.76 22.07
C SER A 107 33.04 4.95 21.61
N ASP A 108 34.36 4.83 21.67
CA ASP A 108 35.27 5.79 21.05
C ASP A 108 35.39 5.59 19.52
N ASP A 109 34.90 4.45 19.00
CA ASP A 109 34.87 4.15 17.57
C ASP A 109 33.61 4.78 16.92
N PRO A 110 33.75 5.77 16.01
CA PRO A 110 32.61 6.42 15.36
C PRO A 110 31.75 5.47 14.53
N LEU A 111 32.28 4.31 14.13
CA LEU A 111 31.50 3.28 13.41
C LEU A 111 30.59 2.48 14.34
N ARG A 112 30.74 2.63 15.67
CA ARG A 112 29.94 1.95 16.69
C ARG A 112 29.16 2.93 17.56
N ASP A 113 29.71 4.10 17.87
CA ASP A 113 29.11 5.04 18.80
C ASP A 113 27.75 5.57 18.32
N GLY A 114 26.74 5.52 19.19
CA GLY A 114 25.43 6.10 18.91
C GLY A 114 24.45 5.20 18.17
N GLY A 115 24.89 4.05 17.63
CA GLY A 115 24.01 3.09 16.96
C GLY A 115 23.39 2.05 17.91
N TRP A 116 22.53 1.21 17.35
CA TRP A 116 21.90 0.08 18.06
C TRP A 116 22.12 -1.25 17.36
N ALA A 117 22.35 -2.28 18.17
CA ALA A 117 22.41 -3.66 17.72
C ALA A 117 21.03 -4.31 17.67
N THR A 118 20.89 -5.33 16.84
CA THR A 118 19.82 -6.33 16.95
C THR A 118 20.32 -7.52 17.75
N ARG A 119 19.42 -8.41 18.17
CA ARG A 119 19.81 -9.67 18.84
C ARG A 119 20.70 -10.54 17.96
N THR A 120 20.53 -10.47 16.64
CA THR A 120 21.26 -11.28 15.65
C THR A 120 22.57 -10.64 15.19
N SER A 121 22.81 -9.36 15.49
CA SER A 121 24.03 -8.66 15.08
C SER A 121 25.20 -8.80 16.07
N LEU A 122 25.09 -9.72 17.05
CA LEU A 122 26.17 -10.03 18.00
C LEU A 122 26.71 -8.77 18.73
N GLY A 123 25.82 -7.85 19.08
CA GLY A 123 26.17 -6.60 19.76
C GLY A 123 26.76 -5.51 18.86
N MET A 124 26.93 -5.75 17.56
CA MET A 124 27.34 -4.72 16.61
C MET A 124 26.15 -3.85 16.22
N PRO A 125 26.26 -2.51 16.33
CA PRO A 125 25.27 -1.59 15.80
C PRO A 125 25.08 -1.76 14.30
N VAL A 126 23.84 -1.79 13.81
CA VAL A 126 23.55 -2.00 12.38
C VAL A 126 22.59 -0.94 11.85
N VAL A 127 22.64 -0.72 10.52
CA VAL A 127 21.80 0.27 9.83
C VAL A 127 20.30 -0.01 10.02
N GLU A 128 19.91 -1.28 10.07
CA GLU A 128 18.52 -1.67 10.27
C GLU A 128 17.94 -1.13 11.58
N ALA A 129 18.57 -1.45 12.72
CA ALA A 129 18.09 -0.99 14.03
C ALA A 129 18.26 0.53 14.16
N THR A 130 19.44 1.06 13.81
CA THR A 130 19.76 2.47 13.99
C THR A 130 18.89 3.37 13.12
N GLY A 131 18.62 2.99 11.86
CA GLY A 131 17.75 3.75 10.97
C GLY A 131 16.30 3.79 11.45
N TRP A 132 15.75 2.66 11.93
CA TRP A 132 14.40 2.63 12.49
C TRP A 132 14.27 3.49 13.74
N ILE A 133 15.21 3.37 14.68
CA ILE A 133 15.19 4.09 15.95
C ILE A 133 15.40 5.58 15.71
N ALA A 134 16.36 5.97 14.89
CA ALA A 134 16.60 7.38 14.54
C ALA A 134 15.39 8.01 13.84
N ARG A 135 14.76 7.29 12.90
CA ARG A 135 13.50 7.73 12.28
C ARG A 135 12.40 7.92 13.32
N PHE A 136 12.25 6.98 14.26
CA PHE A 136 11.24 7.06 15.32
C PHE A 136 11.45 8.31 16.18
N LEU A 137 12.66 8.47 16.72
CA LEU A 137 13.01 9.59 17.59
C LEU A 137 12.76 10.95 16.90
N ALA A 138 13.12 11.06 15.62
CA ALA A 138 12.85 12.27 14.84
C ALA A 138 11.35 12.53 14.63
N ARG A 139 10.58 11.49 14.24
CA ARG A 139 9.14 11.61 13.95
C ARG A 139 8.31 11.88 15.20
N ALA A 140 8.70 11.31 16.33
CA ALA A 140 8.06 11.51 17.63
C ALA A 140 8.58 12.76 18.37
N ARG A 141 9.51 13.53 17.77
CA ARG A 141 10.11 14.74 18.37
C ARG A 141 10.75 14.49 19.74
N CYS A 142 11.38 13.32 19.88
CA CYS A 142 12.07 12.92 21.11
C CYS A 142 13.36 13.71 21.35
N ASP A 143 13.86 14.45 20.35
CA ASP A 143 14.99 15.38 20.48
C ASP A 143 14.75 16.49 21.52
N LEU A 144 13.48 16.77 21.83
CA LEU A 144 13.08 17.77 22.82
C LEU A 144 13.02 17.21 24.25
N ARG A 145 13.37 15.94 24.45
CA ARG A 145 13.28 15.26 25.74
C ARG A 145 14.66 14.91 26.30
N GLU A 146 14.84 15.11 27.61
CA GLU A 146 16.11 14.81 28.29
C GLU A 146 16.32 13.31 28.54
N ASP A 147 15.24 12.53 28.62
CA ASP A 147 15.23 11.09 28.88
C ASP A 147 15.28 10.24 27.60
N ALA A 148 15.27 10.87 26.43
CA ALA A 148 15.35 10.19 25.15
C ALA A 148 16.79 9.76 24.82
N PRO A 149 16.95 8.72 23.98
CA PRO A 149 18.25 8.40 23.42
C PRO A 149 18.85 9.57 22.62
N ASP A 150 20.18 9.65 22.57
CA ASP A 150 20.88 10.75 21.90
C ASP A 150 20.72 10.65 20.37
N LEU A 151 19.83 11.47 19.82
CA LEU A 151 19.50 11.47 18.40
C LEU A 151 20.65 11.99 17.53
N GLU A 152 21.46 12.91 18.04
CA GLU A 152 22.62 13.45 17.32
C GLU A 152 23.70 12.38 17.15
N ARG A 153 23.92 11.55 18.17
CA ARG A 153 24.83 10.39 18.05
C ARG A 153 24.32 9.37 17.04
N ALA A 154 23.01 9.12 16.99
CA ALA A 154 22.39 8.25 15.97
C ALA A 154 22.55 8.81 14.55
N TYR A 155 22.34 10.11 14.37
CA TYR A 155 22.55 10.83 13.11
C TYR A 155 24.01 10.67 12.63
N ARG A 156 24.99 10.99 13.48
CA ARG A 156 26.42 10.83 13.17
C ARG A 156 26.77 9.39 12.81
N TRP A 157 26.24 8.42 13.54
CA TRP A 157 26.48 7.00 13.26
C TRP A 157 26.05 6.63 11.83
N LEU A 158 24.87 7.10 11.38
CA LEU A 158 24.38 6.87 10.02
C LEU A 158 25.28 7.51 8.95
N LEU A 159 25.78 8.73 9.20
CA LEU A 159 26.73 9.41 8.31
C LEU A 159 28.05 8.63 8.20
N TYR A 160 28.62 8.24 9.34
CA TYR A 160 29.87 7.49 9.38
C TYR A 160 29.75 6.12 8.72
N ASN A 161 28.57 5.49 8.77
CA ASN A 161 28.32 4.18 8.18
C ASN A 161 27.87 4.20 6.70
N GLN A 162 27.79 5.37 6.05
CA GLN A 162 27.55 5.44 4.61
C GLN A 162 28.76 4.92 3.83
N ASN A 163 28.51 4.11 2.80
CA ASN A 163 29.55 3.60 1.93
C ASN A 163 30.06 4.67 0.96
N PRO A 164 31.28 4.50 0.39
CA PRO A 164 31.81 5.40 -0.62
C PRO A 164 30.96 5.50 -1.89
N ASP A 165 30.16 4.47 -2.20
CA ASP A 165 29.22 4.49 -3.33
C ASP A 165 27.97 5.35 -3.07
N GLY A 166 27.78 5.85 -1.84
CA GLY A 166 26.62 6.64 -1.43
C GLY A 166 25.48 5.83 -0.83
N GLY A 167 25.50 4.49 -0.93
CA GLY A 167 24.49 3.63 -0.32
C GLY A 167 24.83 3.18 1.10
N TRP A 168 23.93 2.38 1.68
CA TRP A 168 24.15 1.73 2.97
C TRP A 168 23.98 0.20 2.86
N GLY A 169 24.93 -0.52 3.45
CA GLY A 169 24.80 -1.95 3.79
C GLY A 169 24.40 -2.11 5.26
N SER A 170 24.47 -3.32 5.83
CA SER A 170 24.15 -3.52 7.27
C SER A 170 25.12 -2.78 8.18
N LEU A 171 26.35 -2.64 7.72
CA LEU A 171 27.48 -1.93 8.32
C LEU A 171 28.26 -1.24 7.20
N ARG A 172 29.15 -0.31 7.58
CA ARG A 172 30.14 0.22 6.65
C ARG A 172 30.98 -0.90 6.03
N GLY A 173 31.15 -0.84 4.71
CA GLY A 173 31.93 -1.80 3.93
C GLY A 173 31.16 -3.05 3.52
N CYS A 174 29.99 -3.33 4.09
CA CYS A 174 29.06 -4.31 3.52
C CYS A 174 28.44 -3.74 2.23
N PRO A 175 28.08 -4.58 1.24
CA PRO A 175 27.45 -4.11 0.01
C PRO A 175 26.18 -3.31 0.28
N SER A 176 26.05 -2.17 -0.41
CA SER A 176 24.86 -1.31 -0.32
C SER A 176 23.62 -2.05 -0.86
N ARG A 177 22.49 -1.91 -0.16
CA ARG A 177 21.22 -2.57 -0.49
C ARG A 177 20.07 -1.56 -0.52
N VAL A 178 19.09 -1.78 -1.37
CA VAL A 178 17.97 -0.83 -1.55
C VAL A 178 17.20 -0.64 -0.25
N TRP A 179 16.85 -1.72 0.47
CA TRP A 179 16.16 -1.62 1.75
C TRP A 179 16.90 -0.74 2.78
N LEU A 180 18.19 -0.98 2.96
CA LEU A 180 19.00 -0.30 3.98
C LEU A 180 19.32 1.14 3.59
N THR A 181 19.61 1.40 2.32
CA THR A 181 19.74 2.78 1.80
C THR A 181 18.44 3.54 1.97
N CYS A 182 17.30 2.93 1.65
CA CYS A 182 15.99 3.55 1.85
C CYS A 182 15.75 3.88 3.33
N LEU A 183 16.00 2.94 4.24
CA LEU A 183 15.80 3.17 5.67
C LEU A 183 16.71 4.29 6.22
N ALA A 184 18.00 4.30 5.85
CA ALA A 184 18.92 5.35 6.25
C ALA A 184 18.47 6.72 5.72
N LEU A 185 18.10 6.82 4.44
CA LEU A 185 17.58 8.06 3.83
C LEU A 185 16.30 8.54 4.52
N ARG A 186 15.39 7.60 4.82
CA ARG A 186 14.13 7.87 5.51
C ARG A 186 14.32 8.39 6.94
N ALA A 187 15.41 8.04 7.60
CA ALA A 187 15.80 8.61 8.89
C ALA A 187 16.49 9.98 8.70
N LEU A 188 17.53 10.04 7.87
CA LEU A 188 18.32 11.25 7.62
C LEU A 188 17.46 12.41 7.08
N SER A 189 16.47 12.13 6.24
CA SER A 189 15.57 13.17 5.71
C SER A 189 14.67 13.81 6.78
N GLN A 190 14.45 13.15 7.92
CA GLN A 190 13.73 13.73 9.06
C GLN A 190 14.67 14.47 10.03
N LEU A 191 15.95 14.11 10.04
CA LEU A 191 16.98 14.68 10.92
C LEU A 191 17.58 15.95 10.32
N ASN A 192 18.14 15.81 9.11
CA ASN A 192 18.74 16.90 8.35
C ASN A 192 18.61 16.59 6.84
N PRO A 193 17.53 17.06 6.17
CA PRO A 193 17.28 16.78 4.76
C PRO A 193 18.29 17.40 3.78
N TYR A 194 19.09 18.35 4.26
CA TYR A 194 20.12 19.06 3.49
C TYR A 194 21.53 18.49 3.69
N ASP A 195 21.68 17.42 4.49
CA ASP A 195 22.98 16.77 4.64
C ASP A 195 23.44 16.16 3.29
N PRO A 196 24.69 16.35 2.87
CA PRO A 196 25.22 15.75 1.63
C PRO A 196 25.06 14.22 1.55
N ALA A 197 25.02 13.51 2.69
CA ALA A 197 24.76 12.07 2.72
C ALA A 197 23.39 11.72 2.13
N VAL A 198 22.38 12.59 2.31
CA VAL A 198 21.05 12.41 1.70
C VAL A 198 21.16 12.49 0.18
N ASP A 199 21.86 13.50 -0.35
CA ASP A 199 22.08 13.64 -1.79
C ASP A 199 22.77 12.41 -2.38
N ARG A 200 23.86 11.94 -1.76
CA ARG A 200 24.58 10.75 -2.23
C ARG A 200 23.72 9.49 -2.19
N GLY A 201 22.86 9.34 -1.19
CA GLY A 201 21.96 8.19 -1.09
C GLY A 201 20.85 8.24 -2.15
N VAL A 202 20.28 9.42 -2.41
CA VAL A 202 19.32 9.64 -3.49
C VAL A 202 19.97 9.38 -4.86
N GLU A 203 21.20 9.85 -5.05
CA GLU A 203 22.00 9.55 -6.24
C GLU A 203 22.23 8.05 -6.39
N TRP A 204 22.64 7.34 -5.34
CA TRP A 204 22.80 5.88 -5.37
C TRP A 204 21.51 5.16 -5.78
N LEU A 205 20.34 5.60 -5.28
CA LEU A 205 19.04 5.02 -5.67
C LEU A 205 18.68 5.31 -7.13
N THR A 206 19.08 6.45 -7.68
CA THR A 206 18.63 6.92 -9.00
C THR A 206 19.65 6.69 -10.13
N ALA A 207 20.92 6.42 -9.80
CA ALA A 207 22.01 6.30 -10.76
C ALA A 207 21.80 5.20 -11.81
N ASP A 208 21.35 4.01 -11.39
CA ASP A 208 21.12 2.85 -12.30
C ASP A 208 19.71 2.85 -12.92
N ARG A 209 18.99 3.98 -12.93
CA ARG A 209 17.65 4.07 -13.54
C ARG A 209 17.76 4.43 -15.01
N THR A 210 17.41 3.47 -15.84
CA THR A 210 17.40 3.58 -17.31
C THR A 210 16.08 3.04 -17.85
N ALA A 211 15.77 3.31 -19.11
CA ALA A 211 14.58 2.74 -19.77
C ALA A 211 14.53 1.20 -19.72
N HIS A 212 15.69 0.53 -19.56
CA HIS A 212 15.79 -0.93 -19.45
C HIS A 212 15.78 -1.43 -17.99
N ARG A 213 15.83 -0.53 -17.02
CA ARG A 213 15.80 -0.80 -15.58
C ARG A 213 14.94 0.24 -14.86
N PRO A 214 13.61 0.22 -15.07
CA PRO A 214 12.72 1.24 -14.52
C PRO A 214 12.48 1.07 -13.01
N ALA A 215 12.82 -0.07 -12.40
CA ALA A 215 12.37 -0.44 -11.06
C ALA A 215 13.44 -1.17 -10.25
N TRP A 216 13.28 -1.25 -8.92
CA TRP A 216 14.34 -1.66 -7.98
C TRP A 216 14.19 -3.10 -7.49
N GLY A 217 15.33 -3.79 -7.33
CA GLY A 217 15.48 -5.04 -6.59
C GLY A 217 16.31 -4.84 -5.31
N PRO A 218 16.65 -5.90 -4.57
CA PRO A 218 17.48 -5.81 -3.34
C PRO A 218 18.80 -5.09 -3.50
N THR A 219 19.41 -5.26 -4.67
CA THR A 219 20.66 -4.62 -5.07
C THR A 219 20.49 -4.05 -6.48
N PRO A 220 21.34 -3.11 -6.92
CA PRO A 220 21.29 -2.59 -8.29
C PRO A 220 21.38 -3.67 -9.37
N ALA A 221 22.06 -4.79 -9.10
CA ALA A 221 22.21 -5.90 -10.03
C ALA A 221 21.01 -6.88 -10.03
N SER A 222 20.15 -6.83 -9.01
CA SER A 222 19.03 -7.75 -8.86
C SER A 222 17.86 -7.39 -9.78
N ARG A 223 17.04 -8.39 -10.12
CA ARG A 223 15.78 -8.14 -10.83
C ARG A 223 14.85 -7.25 -9.98
N PRO A 224 14.05 -6.37 -10.61
CA PRO A 224 13.09 -5.56 -9.90
C PRO A 224 12.04 -6.39 -9.15
N THR A 225 11.55 -5.84 -8.04
CA THR A 225 10.48 -6.42 -7.22
C THR A 225 9.51 -5.33 -6.80
N VAL A 226 8.24 -5.69 -6.57
CA VAL A 226 7.22 -4.76 -6.07
C VAL A 226 7.68 -4.09 -4.79
N THR A 227 8.17 -4.86 -3.82
CA THR A 227 8.59 -4.37 -2.50
C THR A 227 9.75 -3.36 -2.57
N HIS A 228 10.85 -3.67 -3.25
CA HIS A 228 12.00 -2.76 -3.30
C HIS A 228 11.70 -1.51 -4.13
N THR A 229 10.88 -1.65 -5.17
CA THR A 229 10.39 -0.51 -5.94
C THR A 229 9.54 0.40 -5.07
N ALA A 230 8.63 -0.16 -4.29
CA ALA A 230 7.83 0.58 -3.34
C ALA A 230 8.68 1.29 -2.27
N PHE A 231 9.68 0.62 -1.67
CA PHE A 231 10.61 1.26 -0.73
C PHE A 231 11.32 2.46 -1.34
N ALA A 232 11.85 2.31 -2.55
CA ALA A 232 12.55 3.39 -3.25
C ALA A 232 11.60 4.57 -3.53
N LEU A 233 10.40 4.30 -4.07
CA LEU A 233 9.42 5.34 -4.37
C LEU A 233 8.93 6.08 -3.13
N VAL A 234 8.58 5.37 -2.06
CA VAL A 234 8.20 5.96 -0.76
C VAL A 234 9.32 6.85 -0.22
N THR A 235 10.56 6.38 -0.30
CA THR A 235 11.74 7.12 0.17
C THR A 235 12.03 8.36 -0.67
N LEU A 236 11.99 8.24 -1.99
CA LEU A 236 12.24 9.37 -2.89
C LEU A 236 11.16 10.44 -2.73
N ALA A 237 9.89 10.05 -2.55
CA ALA A 237 8.80 10.98 -2.26
C ALA A 237 8.96 11.70 -0.90
N GLU A 238 9.58 11.06 0.09
CA GLU A 238 9.90 11.70 1.39
C GLU A 238 11.13 12.61 1.31
N ALA A 239 12.20 12.14 0.66
CA ALA A 239 13.47 12.85 0.61
C ALA A 239 13.46 14.01 -0.41
N ARG A 240 12.73 13.86 -1.52
CA ARG A 240 12.67 14.82 -2.63
C ARG A 240 11.22 14.93 -3.16
N PRO A 241 10.30 15.57 -2.42
CA PRO A 241 8.87 15.64 -2.76
C PRO A 241 8.58 16.30 -4.11
N ASP A 242 9.46 17.19 -4.57
CA ASP A 242 9.35 17.88 -5.85
C ASP A 242 9.99 17.12 -7.03
N LEU A 243 10.62 15.97 -6.78
CA LEU A 243 11.26 15.18 -7.84
C LEU A 243 10.20 14.60 -8.79
N ARG A 244 10.26 15.02 -10.06
CA ARG A 244 9.31 14.61 -11.11
C ARG A 244 10.02 14.31 -12.43
N THR A 245 10.94 13.37 -12.42
CA THR A 245 11.64 12.93 -13.64
C THR A 245 10.85 11.87 -14.38
N GLU A 246 11.01 11.78 -15.71
CA GLU A 246 10.38 10.71 -16.51
C GLU A 246 10.73 9.32 -15.96
N ARG A 247 11.98 9.11 -15.55
CA ARG A 247 12.46 7.86 -14.95
C ARG A 247 11.74 7.50 -13.64
N LEU A 248 11.39 8.49 -12.83
CA LEU A 248 10.60 8.26 -11.62
C LEU A 248 9.17 7.85 -11.97
N LEU A 249 8.56 8.52 -12.95
CA LEU A 249 7.21 8.21 -13.41
C LEU A 249 7.12 6.82 -14.06
N ASP A 250 8.14 6.43 -14.83
CA ASP A 250 8.26 5.07 -15.40
C ASP A 250 8.30 4.00 -14.29
N ALA A 251 8.90 4.32 -13.13
CA ALA A 251 8.95 3.40 -12.00
C ALA A 251 7.58 3.25 -11.30
N TYR A 252 6.79 4.33 -11.22
CA TYR A 252 5.40 4.27 -10.77
C TYR A 252 4.54 3.45 -11.74
N ASP A 253 4.72 3.63 -13.04
CA ASP A 253 4.03 2.85 -14.07
C ASP A 253 4.40 1.37 -13.97
N TRP A 254 5.69 1.06 -13.80
CA TRP A 254 6.15 -0.30 -13.56
C TRP A 254 5.49 -0.90 -12.31
N LEU A 255 5.45 -0.18 -11.19
CA LEU A 255 4.81 -0.65 -9.96
C LEU A 255 3.32 -0.94 -10.18
N LEU A 256 2.61 -0.05 -10.86
CA LEU A 256 1.20 -0.20 -11.16
C LEU A 256 0.90 -1.41 -12.06
N GLU A 257 1.79 -1.71 -13.01
CA GLU A 257 1.68 -2.85 -13.92
C GLU A 257 1.99 -4.20 -13.26
N HIS A 258 2.88 -4.22 -12.25
CA HIS A 258 3.38 -5.45 -11.62
C HIS A 258 2.77 -5.74 -10.25
N LEU A 259 2.07 -4.77 -9.64
CA LEU A 259 1.32 -4.99 -8.41
C LEU A 259 0.05 -5.78 -8.71
N ASP A 260 -0.03 -7.01 -8.21
CA ASP A 260 -1.31 -7.69 -8.02
C ASP A 260 -1.92 -7.26 -6.68
N PRO A 261 -2.99 -6.45 -6.66
CA PRO A 261 -3.56 -5.95 -5.41
C PRO A 261 -4.34 -7.01 -4.62
N ASP A 262 -4.48 -8.24 -5.13
CA ASP A 262 -5.07 -9.36 -4.40
C ASP A 262 -4.02 -10.32 -3.77
N ASP A 263 -2.73 -10.07 -3.97
CA ASP A 263 -1.60 -10.79 -3.34
C ASP A 263 -0.96 -9.92 -2.23
N ASP A 264 -0.47 -10.55 -1.16
CA ASP A 264 0.23 -9.88 -0.06
C ASP A 264 1.66 -9.44 -0.46
N HIS A 265 2.22 -10.04 -1.52
CA HIS A 265 3.61 -9.83 -1.98
C HIS A 265 4.63 -10.06 -0.85
N THR A 266 4.41 -11.10 -0.05
CA THR A 266 5.29 -11.44 1.08
C THR A 266 6.56 -12.13 0.59
N TRP A 267 7.72 -11.68 1.07
CA TRP A 267 9.00 -12.27 0.69
C TRP A 267 10.06 -12.09 1.78
N ILE A 268 10.91 -13.11 1.94
CA ILE A 268 12.08 -13.10 2.82
C ILE A 268 13.35 -12.73 2.05
N GLU A 269 13.88 -11.54 2.28
CA GLU A 269 15.20 -11.16 1.80
C GLU A 269 16.28 -11.78 2.71
N THR A 270 17.19 -12.55 2.14
CA THR A 270 18.25 -13.22 2.91
C THR A 270 19.64 -12.89 2.37
N TYR A 271 20.56 -12.52 3.26
CA TYR A 271 21.96 -12.24 2.90
C TYR A 271 22.91 -12.41 4.09
N GLY A 272 24.19 -12.62 3.80
CA GLY A 272 25.26 -12.69 4.80
C GLY A 272 25.82 -11.31 5.11
N VAL A 273 26.21 -11.09 6.38
CA VAL A 273 26.86 -9.86 6.81
C VAL A 273 28.27 -10.16 7.28
N SER A 274 29.25 -9.48 6.68
CA SER A 274 30.66 -9.55 7.07
C SER A 274 31.25 -8.14 7.12
N PRO A 275 31.73 -7.67 8.29
CA PRO A 275 32.51 -6.44 8.37
C PRO A 275 33.81 -6.57 7.56
N ARG A 276 34.20 -5.52 6.83
CA ARG A 276 35.45 -5.53 6.04
C ARG A 276 36.71 -5.74 6.89
N THR A 277 36.73 -5.32 8.15
CA THR A 277 37.87 -5.48 9.07
C THR A 277 38.25 -6.94 9.33
N VAL A 278 37.33 -7.89 9.16
CA VAL A 278 37.61 -9.34 9.29
C VAL A 278 38.18 -9.91 7.98
N SER A 279 37.83 -9.34 6.84
CA SER A 279 38.17 -9.86 5.50
C SER A 279 39.61 -9.61 5.05
N GLU A 280 40.32 -8.68 5.69
CA GLU A 280 41.73 -8.36 5.36
C GLU A 280 42.74 -9.37 5.96
N ARG A 281 42.31 -10.23 6.90
CA ARG A 281 43.14 -11.31 7.48
C ARG A 281 42.91 -12.63 6.75
N GLY A 282 43.44 -12.72 5.52
CA GLY A 282 43.74 -13.94 4.76
C GLY A 282 42.96 -15.24 5.07
N ALA A 283 41.79 -15.38 4.43
CA ALA A 283 41.03 -16.59 4.05
C ALA A 283 39.58 -16.10 3.87
N GLY A 284 38.94 -16.36 2.71
CA GLY A 284 37.68 -15.70 2.32
C GLY A 284 36.62 -15.73 3.44
N PRO A 285 35.98 -14.60 3.77
CA PRO A 285 35.20 -14.54 5.01
C PRO A 285 33.89 -15.29 4.83
N GLU A 286 33.65 -16.27 5.71
CA GLU A 286 32.28 -16.69 5.99
C GLU A 286 31.47 -15.49 6.55
N PRO A 287 30.16 -15.42 6.28
CA PRO A 287 29.30 -14.42 6.90
C PRO A 287 29.39 -14.52 8.42
N VAL A 288 29.63 -13.39 9.10
CA VAL A 288 29.64 -13.34 10.58
C VAL A 288 28.26 -13.69 11.12
N TRP A 289 27.20 -13.27 10.43
CA TRP A 289 25.84 -13.77 10.62
C TRP A 289 25.05 -13.71 9.33
N ARG A 290 23.94 -14.46 9.29
CA ARG A 290 22.97 -14.45 8.20
C ARG A 290 21.72 -13.69 8.64
N LEU A 291 21.28 -12.76 7.81
CA LEU A 291 20.12 -11.93 8.05
C LEU A 291 18.97 -12.42 7.17
N ALA A 292 17.77 -12.52 7.74
CA ALA A 292 16.53 -12.88 7.05
C ALA A 292 15.44 -11.86 7.40
N LEU A 293 15.06 -11.02 6.43
CA LEU A 293 14.08 -9.95 6.61
C LEU A 293 12.79 -10.28 5.91
N TRP A 294 11.69 -10.22 6.65
CA TRP A 294 10.36 -10.36 6.10
C TRP A 294 9.87 -9.02 5.58
N HIS A 295 9.59 -8.97 4.28
CA HIS A 295 9.00 -7.83 3.63
C HIS A 295 7.56 -8.15 3.22
N TYR A 296 6.66 -7.20 3.47
CA TYR A 296 5.25 -7.28 3.11
C TYR A 296 5.00 -6.24 2.04
N GLY A 297 4.97 -6.68 0.78
CA GLY A 297 5.02 -5.79 -0.38
C GLY A 297 3.73 -4.99 -0.61
N LEU A 298 2.56 -5.58 -0.34
CA LEU A 298 1.27 -4.93 -0.62
C LEU A 298 1.07 -3.60 0.15
N PRO A 299 1.25 -3.53 1.49
CA PRO A 299 1.05 -2.28 2.21
C PRO A 299 2.00 -1.18 1.73
N ILE A 300 3.30 -1.48 1.58
CA ILE A 300 4.28 -0.47 1.17
C ILE A 300 4.06 -0.03 -0.29
N ALA A 301 3.65 -0.94 -1.18
CA ALA A 301 3.29 -0.60 -2.56
C ALA A 301 2.05 0.31 -2.61
N LEU A 302 1.06 0.06 -1.75
CA LEU A 302 -0.07 0.95 -1.59
C LEU A 302 0.40 2.35 -1.15
N THR A 303 1.24 2.45 -0.13
CA THR A 303 1.83 3.72 0.32
C THR A 303 2.61 4.43 -0.80
N ALA A 304 3.35 3.69 -1.63
CA ALA A 304 4.03 4.24 -2.78
C ALA A 304 3.03 4.84 -3.78
N LEU A 305 2.03 4.08 -4.22
CA LEU A 305 1.02 4.52 -5.20
C LEU A 305 0.21 5.73 -4.72
N LEU A 306 0.01 5.87 -3.41
CA LEU A 306 -0.64 7.04 -2.81
C LEU A 306 0.18 8.33 -3.00
N ARG A 307 1.49 8.18 -3.22
CA ARG A 307 2.45 9.28 -3.41
C ARG A 307 2.87 9.47 -4.87
N ASP A 308 2.18 8.86 -5.84
CA ASP A 308 2.43 9.15 -7.26
C ASP A 308 2.27 10.66 -7.50
N PRO A 309 3.28 11.37 -8.05
CA PRO A 309 3.21 12.80 -8.33
C PRO A 309 2.06 13.23 -9.26
N ARG A 310 1.48 12.29 -10.01
CA ARG A 310 0.33 12.47 -10.92
C ARG A 310 -1.02 12.20 -10.24
N GLY A 311 -0.98 11.77 -8.98
CA GLY A 311 -2.11 11.34 -8.16
C GLY A 311 -2.33 9.82 -8.17
N PRO A 312 -2.98 9.27 -7.12
CA PRO A 312 -3.17 7.84 -6.96
C PRO A 312 -4.10 7.26 -8.02
N HIS A 313 -3.78 6.04 -8.47
CA HIS A 313 -4.65 5.27 -9.34
C HIS A 313 -5.80 4.64 -8.52
N GLY A 314 -6.90 5.38 -8.38
CA GLY A 314 -8.04 5.06 -7.52
C GLY A 314 -8.50 3.59 -7.54
N PRO A 315 -8.73 2.97 -8.72
CA PRO A 315 -9.15 1.57 -8.78
C PRO A 315 -8.17 0.56 -8.18
N THR A 316 -6.86 0.75 -8.40
CA THR A 316 -5.83 -0.14 -7.84
C THR A 316 -5.68 0.10 -6.35
N VAL A 317 -5.67 1.37 -5.93
CA VAL A 317 -5.61 1.76 -4.51
C VAL A 317 -6.77 1.18 -3.72
N ALA A 318 -8.00 1.28 -4.23
CA ALA A 318 -9.17 0.72 -3.56
C ALA A 318 -9.15 -0.82 -3.47
N ARG A 319 -8.66 -1.51 -4.51
CA ARG A 319 -8.47 -2.96 -4.47
C ARG A 319 -7.40 -3.37 -3.46
N ALA A 320 -6.25 -2.71 -3.47
CA ALA A 320 -5.17 -2.97 -2.53
C ALA A 320 -5.60 -2.66 -1.08
N PHE A 321 -6.34 -1.56 -0.87
CA PHE A 321 -6.95 -1.25 0.42
C PHE A 321 -7.90 -2.35 0.88
N ARG A 322 -8.78 -2.84 -0.01
CA ARG A 322 -9.69 -3.94 0.30
C ARG A 322 -8.93 -5.18 0.76
N THR A 323 -7.85 -5.55 0.07
CA THR A 323 -7.00 -6.68 0.49
C THR A 323 -6.29 -6.41 1.82
N LEU A 324 -5.78 -5.19 2.03
CA LEU A 324 -5.13 -4.78 3.29
C LEU A 324 -6.06 -4.89 4.51
N VAL A 325 -7.35 -4.57 4.32
CA VAL A 325 -8.35 -4.63 5.41
C VAL A 325 -9.09 -5.97 5.48
N ARG A 326 -8.80 -6.93 4.60
CA ARG A 326 -9.34 -8.30 4.69
C ARG A 326 -8.70 -9.01 5.90
N GLY A 327 -9.56 -9.52 6.79
CA GLY A 327 -9.16 -10.31 7.95
C GLY A 327 -8.92 -9.48 9.21
N GLU A 328 -9.35 -10.05 10.34
CA GLU A 328 -9.00 -9.55 11.67
C GLU A 328 -7.50 -9.69 11.89
N VAL A 329 -6.88 -8.71 12.52
CA VAL A 329 -5.54 -8.88 13.09
C VAL A 329 -5.73 -9.85 14.27
N ALA A 330 -5.50 -11.14 14.04
CA ALA A 330 -5.76 -12.16 15.04
C ALA A 330 -4.99 -11.85 16.34
N ASP A 331 -5.69 -11.95 17.47
CA ASP A 331 -5.09 -11.91 18.80
C ASP A 331 -3.96 -12.97 18.87
N PRO A 332 -2.71 -12.58 19.20
CA PRO A 332 -1.61 -13.53 19.33
C PRO A 332 -1.82 -14.58 20.43
N ARG A 333 -2.84 -14.41 21.29
CA ARG A 333 -3.17 -15.35 22.38
C ARG A 333 -3.88 -16.62 21.93
N TRP A 334 -4.27 -16.78 20.66
CA TRP A 334 -4.97 -17.99 20.20
C TRP A 334 -4.05 -19.01 19.52
N ASN A 335 -3.92 -20.16 20.19
CA ASN A 335 -3.22 -21.40 19.82
C ASN A 335 -3.04 -21.64 18.31
N GLY A 336 -1.82 -21.44 17.83
CA GLY A 336 -1.38 -21.90 16.53
C GLY A 336 -0.08 -21.21 16.13
N TYR A 337 1.03 -21.95 16.19
CA TYR A 337 2.16 -21.63 15.33
C TYR A 337 1.64 -21.55 13.88
N PRO A 338 2.11 -20.61 13.05
CA PRO A 338 2.69 -21.13 11.83
C PRO A 338 3.91 -20.34 11.37
N GLY A 339 4.75 -21.01 10.59
CA GLY A 339 5.73 -20.38 9.69
C GLY A 339 5.11 -19.54 8.58
N SER A 340 4.03 -18.79 8.86
CA SER A 340 3.33 -17.86 7.95
C SER A 340 3.25 -16.41 8.47
N GLY A 341 3.84 -16.09 9.62
CA GLY A 341 4.14 -14.69 10.01
C GLY A 341 2.95 -13.82 10.46
N ARG A 342 1.79 -14.40 10.80
CA ARG A 342 0.58 -13.63 11.15
C ARG A 342 0.59 -12.96 12.52
N THR A 343 1.57 -13.24 13.39
CA THR A 343 1.80 -12.53 14.66
C THR A 343 3.21 -11.94 14.73
N SER A 344 3.71 -11.47 13.58
CA SER A 344 4.95 -10.69 13.53
C SER A 344 4.65 -9.19 13.53
N LEU A 345 5.44 -8.46 14.30
CA LEU A 345 5.47 -7.00 14.26
C LEU A 345 5.76 -6.49 12.84
N TRP A 346 6.53 -7.22 12.03
CA TRP A 346 6.84 -6.79 10.67
C TRP A 346 5.58 -6.71 9.80
N THR A 347 4.72 -7.72 9.85
CA THR A 347 3.41 -7.71 9.17
C THR A 347 2.57 -6.53 9.65
N LEU A 348 2.50 -6.38 10.97
CA LEU A 348 1.65 -5.39 11.62
C LEU A 348 2.12 -3.96 11.33
N TRP A 349 3.42 -3.72 11.36
CA TRP A 349 4.03 -2.42 11.12
C TRP A 349 3.72 -1.90 9.71
N TRP A 350 3.96 -2.71 8.67
CA TRP A 350 3.71 -2.24 7.30
C TRP A 350 2.24 -1.95 7.07
N ARG A 351 1.34 -2.76 7.65
CA ARG A 351 -0.10 -2.48 7.65
C ARG A 351 -0.42 -1.16 8.36
N LEU A 352 0.10 -0.95 9.57
CA LEU A 352 -0.10 0.26 10.37
C LEU A 352 0.39 1.52 9.63
N GLU A 353 1.62 1.49 9.10
CA GLU A 353 2.21 2.60 8.35
C GLU A 353 1.33 2.99 7.17
N THR A 354 0.80 2.02 6.43
CA THR A 354 -0.10 2.27 5.30
C THR A 354 -1.47 2.78 5.73
N LEU A 355 -2.05 2.25 6.81
CA LEU A 355 -3.33 2.74 7.36
C LEU A 355 -3.21 4.19 7.85
N VAL A 356 -2.11 4.52 8.52
CA VAL A 356 -1.80 5.91 8.93
C VAL A 356 -1.54 6.80 7.72
N ALA A 357 -0.86 6.29 6.69
CA ALA A 357 -0.69 7.05 5.45
C ALA A 357 -2.06 7.37 4.84
N LEU A 358 -2.94 6.37 4.71
CA LEU A 358 -4.30 6.55 4.17
C LEU A 358 -5.15 7.56 4.97
N SER A 359 -5.06 7.58 6.29
CA SER A 359 -5.82 8.53 7.12
C SER A 359 -5.32 9.98 7.02
N ARG A 360 -4.09 10.17 6.52
CA ARG A 360 -3.43 11.49 6.41
C ARG A 360 -3.29 11.99 4.97
N ILE A 361 -3.79 11.26 3.98
CA ILE A 361 -3.64 11.67 2.59
C ILE A 361 -4.41 12.97 2.31
N PRO A 362 -3.77 13.96 1.68
CA PRO A 362 -4.50 15.09 1.14
C PRO A 362 -5.43 14.59 0.03
N LEU A 363 -6.74 14.78 0.22
CA LEU A 363 -7.77 14.33 -0.73
C LEU A 363 -7.58 14.91 -2.15
N ALA A 364 -6.89 16.05 -2.27
CA ALA A 364 -6.52 16.69 -3.51
C ALA A 364 -5.05 17.13 -3.50
N GLY A 365 -4.41 17.06 -4.66
CA GLY A 365 -3.03 17.50 -4.90
C GLY A 365 -2.92 18.75 -5.77
N ASN A 366 -1.69 19.12 -6.09
CA ASN A 366 -1.39 20.26 -6.96
C ASN A 366 -2.01 20.06 -8.36
N ALA A 367 -2.71 21.08 -8.85
CA ALA A 367 -3.40 21.11 -10.14
C ALA A 367 -4.64 20.18 -10.28
N ASP A 368 -5.09 19.54 -9.19
CA ASP A 368 -6.41 18.91 -9.15
C ASP A 368 -7.54 19.97 -9.25
N VAL A 369 -8.72 19.55 -9.68
CA VAL A 369 -9.94 20.38 -9.74
C VAL A 369 -10.97 19.81 -8.75
N LEU A 370 -11.47 20.67 -7.86
CA LEU A 370 -12.49 20.33 -6.88
C LEU A 370 -13.87 20.71 -7.39
N HIS A 371 -14.75 19.72 -7.54
CA HIS A 371 -16.16 19.93 -7.87
C HIS A 371 -17.00 19.75 -6.62
N TRP A 372 -17.70 20.80 -6.22
CA TRP A 372 -18.63 20.80 -5.09
C TRP A 372 -20.04 20.45 -5.56
N LEU A 373 -20.58 19.36 -5.05
CA LEU A 373 -21.98 18.94 -5.21
C LEU A 373 -22.70 19.16 -3.87
N PRO A 374 -24.05 19.19 -3.82
CA PRO A 374 -24.79 19.45 -2.58
C PRO A 374 -24.39 18.54 -1.41
N ASP A 375 -24.21 17.25 -1.69
CA ASP A 375 -23.93 16.22 -0.67
C ASP A 375 -22.60 15.47 -0.93
N ALA A 376 -21.77 15.95 -1.86
CA ALA A 376 -20.54 15.26 -2.26
C ALA A 376 -19.48 16.21 -2.81
N MET A 377 -18.22 15.78 -2.75
CA MET A 377 -17.10 16.45 -3.42
C MET A 377 -16.46 15.48 -4.40
N VAL A 378 -16.19 15.93 -5.63
CA VAL A 378 -15.45 15.14 -6.62
C VAL A 378 -14.11 15.81 -6.89
N VAL A 379 -13.02 15.06 -6.65
CA VAL A 379 -11.66 15.50 -6.96
C VAL A 379 -11.27 14.96 -8.34
N GLN A 380 -11.24 15.85 -9.33
CA GLN A 380 -10.73 15.53 -10.66
C GLN A 380 -9.21 15.69 -10.65
N ARG A 381 -8.49 14.57 -10.83
CA ARG A 381 -7.03 14.52 -10.74
C ARG A 381 -6.37 15.32 -11.86
N ALA A 382 -5.19 15.89 -11.60
CA ALA A 382 -4.44 16.76 -12.51
C ALA A 382 -4.26 16.15 -13.92
N HIS A 383 -3.94 14.85 -14.02
CA HIS A 383 -3.77 14.16 -15.31
C HIS A 383 -5.05 14.06 -16.15
N ALA A 384 -6.22 14.26 -15.54
CA ALA A 384 -7.53 14.22 -16.19
C ALA A 384 -8.17 15.61 -16.32
N ARG A 385 -7.46 16.69 -15.93
CA ARG A 385 -7.98 18.07 -15.85
C ARG A 385 -8.66 18.57 -17.13
N GLU A 386 -8.10 18.23 -18.29
CA GLU A 386 -8.61 18.68 -19.60
C GLU A 386 -9.87 17.92 -20.07
N ARG A 387 -10.31 16.89 -19.33
CA ARG A 387 -11.50 16.10 -19.68
C ARG A 387 -12.73 16.65 -18.95
N PRO A 388 -13.88 16.81 -19.62
CA PRO A 388 -15.13 17.13 -18.94
C PRO A 388 -15.45 16.11 -17.83
N LEU A 389 -15.95 16.57 -16.68
CA LEU A 389 -16.28 15.69 -15.55
C LEU A 389 -17.28 14.58 -15.94
N ALA A 390 -18.24 14.89 -16.80
CA ALA A 390 -19.23 13.93 -17.30
C ALA A 390 -18.58 12.72 -18.01
N ASP A 391 -17.44 12.94 -18.68
CA ASP A 391 -16.70 11.89 -19.39
C ASP A 391 -15.88 10.98 -18.45
N LEU A 392 -15.70 11.41 -17.20
CA LEU A 392 -14.96 10.70 -16.17
C LEU A 392 -15.87 9.91 -15.23
N LEU A 393 -17.11 10.39 -15.04
CA LEU A 393 -18.09 9.68 -14.24
C LEU A 393 -18.52 8.40 -14.98
N PRO A 394 -18.63 7.26 -14.27
CA PRO A 394 -19.12 6.03 -14.87
C PRO A 394 -20.50 6.35 -15.46
N HIS A 395 -20.60 6.31 -16.78
CA HIS A 395 -21.87 6.52 -17.46
C HIS A 395 -22.79 5.42 -16.92
N ARG A 396 -23.73 5.78 -16.05
CA ARG A 396 -24.93 4.97 -15.90
C ARG A 396 -25.51 4.95 -17.30
N ARG A 397 -25.34 3.84 -18.03
CA ARG A 397 -26.04 3.62 -19.30
C ARG A 397 -27.52 3.72 -18.96
N ILE A 398 -28.08 4.90 -19.21
CA ILE A 398 -29.49 5.19 -19.08
C ILE A 398 -30.18 4.26 -20.08
N VAL A 399 -30.82 3.23 -19.53
CA VAL A 399 -31.72 2.28 -20.19
C VAL A 399 -31.06 1.44 -21.31
N ASP A 400 -31.08 0.12 -21.18
CA ASP A 400 -30.88 -0.79 -22.32
C ASP A 400 -32.21 -0.85 -23.09
N PRO A 401 -32.38 -0.12 -24.20
CA PRO A 401 -33.67 -0.07 -24.89
C PRO A 401 -34.06 -1.44 -25.44
N ILE A 402 -33.08 -2.28 -25.80
CA ILE A 402 -33.30 -3.64 -26.31
C ILE A 402 -33.72 -4.55 -25.16
N GLY A 403 -33.03 -4.50 -24.03
CA GLY A 403 -33.39 -5.27 -22.84
C GLY A 403 -34.76 -4.86 -22.26
N LEU A 404 -35.10 -3.56 -22.29
CA LEU A 404 -36.39 -3.06 -21.82
C LEU A 404 -37.52 -3.41 -22.80
N ALA A 405 -37.27 -3.31 -24.10
CA ALA A 405 -38.20 -3.79 -25.14
C ALA A 405 -38.40 -5.31 -25.07
N GLN A 406 -37.35 -6.10 -24.85
CA GLN A 406 -37.45 -7.57 -24.67
C GLN A 406 -38.16 -7.93 -23.37
N ARG A 407 -37.95 -7.20 -22.28
CA ARG A 407 -38.60 -7.48 -20.99
C ARG A 407 -40.09 -7.12 -21.00
N HIS A 408 -40.47 -6.10 -21.76
CA HIS A 408 -41.85 -5.59 -21.81
C HIS A 408 -42.49 -5.73 -23.20
N TRP A 409 -41.99 -6.64 -24.04
CA TRP A 409 -42.40 -6.78 -25.45
C TRP A 409 -43.91 -6.97 -25.62
N ALA A 410 -44.52 -7.75 -24.72
CA ALA A 410 -45.96 -8.00 -24.74
C ALA A 410 -46.76 -6.73 -24.44
N ALA A 411 -46.30 -5.89 -23.51
CA ALA A 411 -46.95 -4.61 -23.20
C ALA A 411 -46.79 -3.60 -24.34
N PHE A 412 -45.64 -3.59 -25.03
CA PHE A 412 -45.43 -2.77 -26.22
C PHE A 412 -46.33 -3.20 -27.38
N LEU A 413 -46.41 -4.49 -27.69
CA LEU A 413 -47.32 -5.00 -28.72
C LEU A 413 -48.78 -4.71 -28.39
N LEU A 414 -49.19 -4.90 -27.13
CA LEU A 414 -50.55 -4.58 -26.71
C LEU A 414 -50.86 -3.09 -26.88
N SER A 415 -49.93 -2.23 -26.51
CA SER A 415 -50.07 -0.77 -26.69
C SER A 415 -50.16 -0.39 -28.17
N LEU A 416 -49.38 -1.05 -29.03
CA LEU A 416 -49.40 -0.83 -30.47
C LEU A 416 -50.71 -1.30 -31.10
N VAL A 417 -51.26 -2.43 -30.66
CA VAL A 417 -52.58 -2.91 -31.08
C VAL A 417 -53.68 -1.96 -30.62
N CYS A 418 -53.66 -1.54 -29.35
CA CYS A 418 -54.61 -0.56 -28.83
C CYS A 418 -54.56 0.77 -29.60
N ALA A 419 -53.36 1.29 -29.86
CA ALA A 419 -53.17 2.53 -30.60
C ALA A 419 -53.58 2.39 -32.07
N GLY A 420 -53.20 1.30 -32.73
CA GLY A 420 -53.57 1.01 -34.12
C GLY A 420 -55.07 0.84 -34.31
N SER A 421 -55.74 0.14 -33.40
CA SER A 421 -57.20 0.00 -33.43
C SER A 421 -57.92 1.32 -33.10
N ALA A 422 -57.43 2.10 -32.14
CA ALA A 422 -57.98 3.43 -31.86
C ALA A 422 -57.84 4.38 -33.07
N LEU A 423 -56.68 4.36 -33.75
CA LEU A 423 -56.46 5.09 -35.00
C LEU A 423 -57.38 4.58 -36.13
N GLY A 424 -57.59 3.26 -36.22
CA GLY A 424 -58.50 2.66 -37.19
C GLY A 424 -59.95 3.12 -37.01
N VAL A 425 -60.41 3.27 -35.76
CA VAL A 425 -61.73 3.86 -35.47
C VAL A 425 -61.73 5.35 -35.83
N ALA A 426 -60.71 6.11 -35.43
CA ALA A 426 -60.63 7.54 -35.75
C ALA A 426 -60.62 7.82 -37.26
N ALA A 427 -60.01 6.92 -38.05
CA ALA A 427 -60.00 6.95 -39.51
C ALA A 427 -61.27 6.38 -40.17
N GLY A 428 -62.25 5.91 -39.39
CA GLY A 428 -63.53 5.40 -39.88
C GLY A 428 -63.48 4.02 -40.54
N VAL A 429 -62.39 3.28 -40.39
CA VAL A 429 -62.17 1.98 -41.06
C VAL A 429 -62.95 0.86 -40.37
N TRP A 430 -63.26 0.99 -39.08
CA TRP A 430 -63.96 0.00 -38.25
C TRP A 430 -64.85 0.72 -37.23
N GLY A 431 -65.94 0.09 -36.79
CA GLY A 431 -66.85 0.69 -35.83
C GLY A 431 -66.29 0.67 -34.40
N TRP A 432 -66.69 1.64 -33.56
CA TRP A 432 -66.31 1.68 -32.13
C TRP A 432 -66.68 0.39 -31.38
N LYS A 433 -67.77 -0.26 -31.80
CA LYS A 433 -68.23 -1.53 -31.26
C LYS A 433 -67.22 -2.67 -31.51
N ASP A 434 -66.57 -2.66 -32.67
CA ASP A 434 -65.60 -3.69 -33.05
C ASP A 434 -64.32 -3.56 -32.23
N PHE A 435 -63.86 -2.34 -31.94
CA PHE A 435 -62.72 -2.07 -31.06
C PHE A 435 -62.96 -2.55 -29.62
N TRP A 436 -64.14 -2.27 -29.06
CA TRP A 436 -64.50 -2.72 -27.71
C TRP A 436 -64.56 -4.25 -27.59
N LEU A 437 -65.13 -4.93 -28.58
CA LEU A 437 -65.30 -6.38 -28.55
C LEU A 437 -64.00 -7.14 -28.85
N SER A 438 -63.13 -6.59 -29.71
CA SER A 438 -61.92 -7.29 -30.17
C SER A 438 -60.67 -7.00 -29.35
N VAL A 439 -60.56 -5.82 -28.74
CA VAL A 439 -59.34 -5.41 -28.01
C VAL A 439 -59.61 -5.23 -26.52
N ILE A 440 -60.59 -4.40 -26.15
CA ILE A 440 -60.78 -4.04 -24.73
C ILE A 440 -61.38 -5.19 -23.93
N LEU A 441 -62.43 -5.84 -24.44
CA LEU A 441 -63.12 -6.93 -23.73
C LEU A 441 -62.19 -8.12 -23.43
N PRO A 442 -61.37 -8.62 -24.37
CA PRO A 442 -60.38 -9.67 -24.08
C PRO A 442 -59.36 -9.24 -23.02
N ILE A 443 -58.81 -8.03 -23.09
CA ILE A 443 -57.83 -7.52 -22.11
C ILE A 443 -58.43 -7.52 -20.69
N VAL A 444 -59.69 -7.06 -20.56
CA VAL A 444 -60.39 -7.03 -19.28
C VAL A 444 -60.63 -8.45 -18.76
N LEU A 445 -61.09 -9.37 -19.61
CA LEU A 445 -61.31 -10.77 -19.23
C LEU A 445 -60.02 -11.47 -18.81
N THR A 446 -58.92 -11.29 -19.55
CA THR A 446 -57.60 -11.85 -19.19
C THR A 446 -57.06 -11.26 -17.90
N SER A 447 -57.27 -9.96 -17.66
CA SER A 447 -56.85 -9.30 -16.41
C SER A 447 -57.63 -9.81 -15.20
N ILE A 448 -58.94 -10.09 -15.37
CA ILE A 448 -59.78 -10.69 -14.34
C ILE A 448 -59.31 -12.11 -14.05
N ASP A 449 -59.08 -12.94 -15.08
CA ASP A 449 -58.60 -14.33 -14.94
C ASP A 449 -57.26 -14.41 -14.22
N GLU A 450 -56.30 -13.55 -14.57
CA GLU A 450 -55.01 -13.45 -13.89
C GLU A 450 -55.14 -13.00 -12.42
N SER A 451 -56.05 -12.05 -12.12
CA SER A 451 -56.30 -11.64 -10.74
C SER A 451 -56.93 -12.76 -9.91
N VAL A 452 -57.80 -13.58 -10.50
CA VAL A 452 -58.45 -14.72 -9.87
C VAL A 452 -57.45 -15.84 -9.61
N LYS A 453 -56.55 -16.12 -10.56
CA LYS A 453 -55.43 -17.07 -10.40
C LYS A 453 -54.48 -16.67 -9.28
N ARG A 454 -54.08 -15.39 -9.20
CA ARG A 454 -53.23 -14.86 -8.12
C ARG A 454 -53.89 -14.97 -6.74
N ARG A 455 -55.19 -14.69 -6.64
CA ARG A 455 -55.95 -14.85 -5.38
C ARG A 455 -56.11 -16.32 -4.95
N ARG A 456 -56.17 -17.27 -5.89
CA ARG A 456 -56.17 -18.71 -5.61
C ARG A 456 -54.79 -19.21 -5.13
N ALA A 457 -53.69 -18.72 -5.71
CA ALA A 457 -52.33 -19.06 -5.30
C ALA A 457 -51.98 -18.57 -3.88
N GLN A 458 -52.54 -17.44 -3.43
CA GLN A 458 -52.36 -16.90 -2.08
C GLN A 458 -53.21 -17.60 -0.99
N ARG A 459 -54.15 -18.48 -1.38
CA ARG A 459 -55.05 -19.21 -0.46
C ARG A 459 -54.67 -20.68 -0.24
N ALA A 460 -53.55 -21.14 -0.81
CA ALA A 460 -52.96 -22.41 -0.40
C ALA A 460 -52.25 -22.20 0.97
N PRO A 461 -52.57 -22.99 2.02
CA PRO A 461 -51.81 -22.95 3.27
C PRO A 461 -50.37 -23.49 3.04
N PRO A 462 -49.40 -23.15 3.91
CA PRO A 462 -47.97 -23.40 3.72
C PRO A 462 -47.61 -24.87 3.54
#